data_AF-A0A1M3FXI1-F1
#
_entry.id   AF-A0A1M3FXI1-F1
#
_cell.length_a   1.000
_cell.length_b   1.000
_cell.length_c   1.000
_cell.angle_alpha   90.00
_cell.angle_beta   90.00
_cell.angle_gamma   90.00
#
_symmetry.space_group_name_H-M   'P 1'
#
loop_
_entity.id
_entity.type
_entity.pdbx_description
1 polymer ?
#
loop_
_entity_poly.entity_id
_entity_poly.type
_entity_poly.pdbx_seq_one_letter_code
_entity_poly.pdbx_strand_id
1 'polypeptide(L)'
;MEQTLSVVYNVLHENPSWKLGTDIGCGVGIVMDFAFTMRQCRMIGFEPSPDYSEEGSNVLKLHVVPDYFDLKYLQGQYMDFATCFQVLQLVSDPLTFLQEIKRGLKEDGVLILSTPDNEKLKDDNAVSHYFSAFSPGVHRQLFSKESLQAALTSAGFTETAIFRYNGHLFALAGSKDLSDIDLFRLNPEVLTDYYIKKLRLLQPGSSYFNGFWYRLYRTKIDKGDYQDAFEMLTSVDWFDVWSAEEINAISKPEKLFELNTAADGIIYYYTAILFLNHLHRVEYAEKFFELSFYLCSKIIQLHPEVSTIEKDIVWLAKYHQILALYYQGKTQQANLEAYQLRYHQKEFYNHIDHPPHDLIEKVVNLQEKYR
;
A
#
# COMPACT_ATOMS: atom_id res chain seq x y z
N MET A 1 0.18 -0.80 3.45
CA MET A 1 1.27 -0.14 4.19
C MET A 1 0.77 0.98 5.11
N GLU A 2 0.27 2.11 4.61
CA GLU A 2 -0.16 3.23 5.51
C GLU A 2 -1.19 2.83 6.56
N GLN A 3 -2.10 1.91 6.21
CA GLN A 3 -3.06 1.34 7.16
C GLN A 3 -2.40 0.59 8.31
N THR A 4 -1.39 -0.25 8.04
CA THR A 4 -0.67 -0.96 9.11
C THR A 4 0.15 0.01 9.96
N LEU A 5 0.69 1.08 9.36
CA LEU A 5 1.36 2.15 10.10
C LEU A 5 0.41 2.92 11.03
N SER A 6 -0.80 3.21 10.57
CA SER A 6 -1.89 3.83 11.36
C SER A 6 -2.21 2.99 12.60
N VAL A 7 -2.50 1.71 12.40
CA VAL A 7 -2.82 0.75 13.47
C VAL A 7 -1.70 0.71 14.51
N VAL A 8 -0.46 0.51 14.06
CA VAL A 8 0.70 0.44 14.97
C VAL A 8 0.92 1.75 15.69
N TYR A 9 0.83 2.90 15.01
CA TYR A 9 1.00 4.20 15.64
C TYR A 9 0.01 4.41 16.78
N ASN A 10 -1.27 4.16 16.52
CA ASN A 10 -2.35 4.42 17.46
C ASN A 10 -2.28 3.49 18.68
N VAL A 11 -2.00 2.19 18.47
CA VAL A 11 -1.77 1.27 19.60
C VAL A 11 -0.58 1.71 20.44
N LEU A 12 0.54 2.08 19.82
CA LEU A 12 1.68 2.60 20.56
C LEU A 12 1.33 3.93 21.24
N HIS A 13 0.42 4.75 20.69
CA HIS A 13 0.10 6.10 21.19
C HIS A 13 -0.56 6.03 22.54
N GLU A 14 -1.49 5.10 22.68
CA GLU A 14 -2.14 4.76 23.94
C GLU A 14 -1.19 4.07 24.93
N ASN A 15 -0.05 3.54 24.46
CA ASN A 15 0.93 2.81 25.28
C ASN A 15 2.35 3.40 25.19
N PRO A 16 2.58 4.65 25.66
CA PRO A 16 3.84 5.37 25.45
C PRO A 16 5.06 4.76 26.17
N SER A 17 4.82 3.93 27.20
CA SER A 17 5.86 3.21 27.95
C SER A 17 6.41 2.00 27.21
N TRP A 18 5.72 1.49 26.18
CA TRP A 18 6.18 0.34 25.41
C TRP A 18 7.40 0.71 24.56
N LYS A 19 8.40 -0.18 24.56
CA LYS A 19 9.69 0.03 23.89
C LYS A 19 10.23 -1.19 23.16
N LEU A 20 9.73 -2.39 23.44
CA LEU A 20 10.23 -3.63 22.84
C LEU A 20 9.10 -4.36 22.12
N GLY A 21 9.24 -4.58 20.82
CA GLY A 21 8.27 -5.34 20.04
C GLY A 21 8.90 -6.39 19.13
N THR A 22 8.03 -7.16 18.48
CA THR A 22 8.40 -8.12 17.44
C THR A 22 7.53 -7.90 16.22
N ASP A 23 8.10 -7.94 15.02
CA ASP A 23 7.33 -7.93 13.77
C ASP A 23 7.47 -9.29 13.08
N ILE A 24 6.37 -10.05 13.02
CA ILE A 24 6.34 -11.41 12.47
C ILE A 24 5.85 -11.33 11.02
N GLY A 25 6.69 -11.77 10.07
CA GLY A 25 6.52 -11.50 8.64
C GLY A 25 6.78 -10.04 8.31
N CYS A 26 7.93 -9.53 8.75
CA CYS A 26 8.24 -8.11 8.67
C CYS A 26 8.50 -7.60 7.24
N GLY A 27 8.67 -8.51 6.25
CA GLY A 27 9.11 -8.15 4.91
C GLY A 27 10.42 -7.37 4.98
N VAL A 28 10.46 -6.21 4.32
CA VAL A 28 11.62 -5.30 4.39
C VAL A 28 11.69 -4.47 5.68
N GLY A 29 10.70 -4.56 6.58
CA GLY A 29 10.75 -3.97 7.93
C GLY A 29 10.19 -2.54 8.05
N ILE A 30 9.32 -2.08 7.14
CA ILE A 30 8.74 -0.72 7.19
C ILE A 30 7.99 -0.44 8.51
N VAL A 31 7.29 -1.43 9.07
CA VAL A 31 6.59 -1.27 10.36
C VAL A 31 7.58 -1.06 11.50
N MET A 32 8.66 -1.84 11.52
CA MET A 32 9.74 -1.73 12.52
C MET A 32 10.42 -0.36 12.44
N ASP A 33 10.78 0.05 11.22
CA ASP A 33 11.42 1.34 10.97
C ASP A 33 10.53 2.51 11.40
N PHE A 34 9.25 2.45 11.08
CA PHE A 34 8.26 3.45 11.49
C PHE A 34 8.09 3.50 13.01
N ALA A 35 7.92 2.35 13.68
CA ALA A 35 7.77 2.26 15.12
C ALA A 35 9.00 2.83 15.85
N PHE A 36 10.21 2.56 15.35
CA PHE A 36 11.44 3.15 15.88
C PHE A 36 11.50 4.67 15.64
N THR A 37 11.29 5.10 14.40
CA THR A 37 11.44 6.51 13.99
C THR A 37 10.45 7.44 14.68
N MET A 38 9.22 6.96 14.89
CA MET A 38 8.15 7.78 15.45
C MET A 38 8.04 7.61 16.96
N ARG A 39 8.29 6.41 17.50
CA ARG A 39 7.97 6.07 18.91
C ARG A 39 9.14 5.52 19.72
N GLN A 40 10.32 5.40 19.11
CA GLN A 40 11.53 4.83 19.71
C GLN A 40 11.32 3.39 20.21
N CYS A 41 10.41 2.64 19.58
CA CYS A 41 10.22 1.22 19.85
C CYS A 41 11.27 0.43 19.07
N ARG A 42 12.03 -0.42 19.77
CA ARG A 42 12.97 -1.36 19.16
C ARG A 42 12.24 -2.65 18.86
N MET A 43 12.46 -3.19 17.67
CA MET A 43 11.79 -4.42 17.24
C MET A 43 12.80 -5.44 16.72
N ILE A 44 12.48 -6.71 16.90
CA ILE A 44 13.08 -7.83 16.17
C ILE A 44 12.11 -8.23 15.07
N GLY A 45 12.59 -8.28 13.83
CA GLY A 45 11.80 -8.72 12.67
C GLY A 45 12.05 -10.18 12.36
N PHE A 46 11.03 -10.89 11.90
CA PHE A 46 11.15 -12.26 11.36
C PHE A 46 10.65 -12.27 9.93
N GLU A 47 11.49 -12.65 8.98
CA GLU A 47 11.15 -12.75 7.57
C GLU A 47 11.92 -13.91 6.92
N PRO A 48 11.26 -15.04 6.60
CA PRO A 48 11.95 -16.20 6.04
C PRO A 48 12.47 -15.97 4.60
N SER A 49 11.99 -14.96 3.87
CA SER A 49 12.50 -14.60 2.56
C SER A 49 13.90 -13.96 2.67
N PRO A 50 14.95 -14.55 2.07
CA PRO A 50 16.29 -13.95 2.05
C PRO A 50 16.29 -12.58 1.39
N ASP A 51 15.59 -12.42 0.26
CA ASP A 51 15.56 -11.16 -0.48
C ASP A 51 15.05 -10.02 0.40
N TYR A 52 13.92 -10.21 1.09
CA TYR A 52 13.34 -9.16 1.94
C TYR A 52 14.11 -8.95 3.25
N SER A 53 14.60 -10.03 3.87
CA SER A 53 15.34 -9.93 5.14
C SER A 53 16.71 -9.29 4.98
N GLU A 54 17.41 -9.58 3.88
CA GLU A 54 18.68 -8.92 3.53
C GLU A 54 18.45 -7.44 3.21
N GLU A 55 17.39 -7.11 2.48
CA GLU A 55 17.06 -5.73 2.15
C GLU A 55 16.78 -4.89 3.42
N GLY A 56 15.93 -5.39 4.32
CA GLY A 56 15.62 -4.71 5.58
C GLY A 56 16.84 -4.58 6.51
N SER A 57 17.69 -5.61 6.58
CA SER A 57 18.91 -5.59 7.40
C SER A 57 19.98 -4.65 6.84
N ASN A 58 20.19 -4.65 5.52
CA ASN A 58 21.28 -3.92 4.88
C ASN A 58 20.91 -2.47 4.56
N VAL A 59 19.69 -2.21 4.10
CA VAL A 59 19.26 -0.87 3.67
C VAL A 59 18.69 -0.09 4.84
N LEU A 60 17.73 -0.66 5.58
CA LEU A 60 17.09 0.03 6.71
C LEU A 60 17.86 -0.14 8.05
N LYS A 61 18.93 -0.93 8.07
CA LYS A 61 19.77 -1.19 9.26
C LYS A 61 18.95 -1.74 10.43
N LEU A 62 17.95 -2.57 10.13
CA LEU A 62 17.07 -3.19 11.11
C LEU A 62 17.62 -4.55 11.59
N HIS A 63 17.17 -5.02 12.75
CA HIS A 63 17.47 -6.36 13.23
C HIS A 63 16.42 -7.34 12.69
N VAL A 64 16.68 -7.93 11.53
CA VAL A 64 15.82 -8.93 10.90
C VAL A 64 16.46 -10.31 11.01
N VAL A 65 15.69 -11.28 11.47
CA VAL A 65 16.05 -12.69 11.53
C VAL A 65 15.52 -13.36 10.25
N PRO A 66 16.38 -13.96 9.40
CA PRO A 66 15.98 -14.61 8.16
C PRO A 66 15.40 -16.03 8.43
N ASP A 67 14.39 -16.11 9.29
CA ASP A 67 13.80 -17.35 9.79
C ASP A 67 12.34 -17.11 10.19
N TYR A 68 11.61 -18.19 10.45
CA TYR A 68 10.30 -18.13 11.10
C TYR A 68 10.41 -17.64 12.54
N PHE A 69 9.31 -17.09 13.06
CA PHE A 69 9.24 -16.64 14.46
C PHE A 69 9.54 -17.78 15.43
N ASP A 70 10.48 -17.54 16.35
CA ASP A 70 10.87 -18.46 17.40
C ASP A 70 11.30 -17.67 18.65
N LEU A 71 10.77 -18.06 19.80
CA LEU A 71 11.04 -17.40 21.09
C LEU A 71 12.51 -17.42 21.50
N LYS A 72 13.32 -18.35 20.97
CA LYS A 72 14.77 -18.41 21.27
C LYS A 72 15.50 -17.11 20.92
N TYR A 73 15.03 -16.40 19.91
CA TYR A 73 15.63 -15.14 19.46
C TYR A 73 15.28 -13.95 20.37
N LEU A 74 14.31 -14.08 21.27
CA LEU A 74 13.99 -13.06 22.28
C LEU A 74 14.97 -13.05 23.46
N GLN A 75 15.87 -14.04 23.57
CA GLN A 75 16.90 -14.12 24.61
C GLN A 75 16.33 -14.02 26.04
N GLY A 76 15.14 -14.57 26.27
CA GLY A 76 14.44 -14.53 27.56
C GLY A 76 13.73 -13.21 27.89
N GLN A 77 13.69 -12.26 26.95
CA GLN A 77 12.91 -11.02 27.09
C GLN A 77 11.45 -11.24 26.67
N TYR A 78 10.55 -10.48 27.31
CA TYR A 78 9.15 -10.41 26.93
C TYR A 78 8.87 -9.14 26.12
N MET A 79 8.08 -9.27 25.06
CA MET A 79 7.67 -8.16 24.20
C MET A 79 6.48 -7.40 24.79
N ASP A 80 6.53 -6.07 24.67
CA ASP A 80 5.38 -5.20 24.95
C ASP A 80 4.28 -5.40 23.89
N PHE A 81 4.68 -5.65 22.64
CA PHE A 81 3.74 -5.91 21.56
C PHE A 81 4.33 -6.81 20.46
N ALA A 82 3.47 -7.47 19.71
CA ALA A 82 3.82 -8.19 18.50
C ALA A 82 2.96 -7.68 17.33
N THR A 83 3.55 -7.49 16.16
CA THR A 83 2.81 -7.30 14.90
C THR A 83 2.84 -8.59 14.07
N CYS A 84 1.73 -8.92 13.43
CA CYS A 84 1.58 -10.11 12.59
C CYS A 84 0.62 -9.79 11.43
N PHE A 85 1.12 -9.09 10.42
CA PHE A 85 0.30 -8.61 9.31
C PHE A 85 0.37 -9.56 8.12
N GLN A 86 -0.78 -10.11 7.71
CA GLN A 86 -0.89 -10.99 6.54
C GLN A 86 0.05 -12.22 6.63
N VAL A 87 0.24 -12.78 7.83
CA VAL A 87 1.02 -14.02 8.04
C VAL A 87 0.14 -15.18 8.48
N LEU A 88 -0.82 -14.95 9.38
CA LEU A 88 -1.58 -16.02 10.05
C LEU A 88 -2.25 -16.99 9.05
N GLN A 89 -2.68 -16.50 7.90
CA GLN A 89 -3.31 -17.28 6.83
C GLN A 89 -2.36 -18.23 6.08
N LEU A 90 -1.05 -18.10 6.31
CA LEU A 90 0.00 -18.93 5.73
C LEU A 90 0.52 -20.01 6.71
N VAL A 91 0.15 -19.91 7.99
CA VAL A 91 0.62 -20.78 9.07
C VAL A 91 -0.16 -22.10 9.08
N SER A 92 0.54 -23.23 9.18
CA SER A 92 -0.07 -24.57 9.17
C SER A 92 -0.84 -24.92 10.44
N ASP A 93 -0.35 -24.47 11.60
CA ASP A 93 -1.03 -24.62 12.90
C ASP A 93 -1.17 -23.25 13.59
N PRO A 94 -2.26 -22.51 13.28
CA PRO A 94 -2.49 -21.18 13.83
C PRO A 94 -2.60 -21.16 15.35
N LEU A 95 -3.15 -22.22 15.97
CA LEU A 95 -3.36 -22.23 17.41
C LEU A 95 -2.02 -22.31 18.14
N THR A 96 -1.17 -23.27 17.77
CA THR A 96 0.17 -23.41 18.35
C THR A 96 0.99 -22.14 18.13
N PHE A 97 0.93 -21.56 16.93
CA PHE A 97 1.63 -20.31 16.61
C PHE A 97 1.16 -19.13 17.47
N LEU A 98 -0.17 -18.94 17.63
CA LEU A 98 -0.72 -17.89 18.48
C LEU A 98 -0.35 -18.10 19.96
N GLN A 99 -0.31 -19.36 20.44
CA GLN A 99 0.13 -19.69 21.79
C GLN A 99 1.61 -19.34 22.02
N GLU A 100 2.48 -19.59 21.02
CA GLU A 100 3.89 -19.20 21.10
C GLU A 100 4.06 -17.68 21.15
N ILE A 101 3.31 -16.94 20.33
CA ILE A 101 3.29 -15.46 20.41
C ILE A 101 2.84 -15.00 21.79
N LYS A 102 1.74 -15.56 22.32
CA LYS A 102 1.23 -15.20 23.65
C LYS A 102 2.26 -15.47 24.75
N ARG A 103 3.02 -16.58 24.66
CA ARG A 103 4.12 -16.91 25.58
C ARG A 103 5.27 -15.90 25.57
N GLY A 104 5.51 -15.23 24.44
CA GLY A 104 6.54 -14.21 24.32
C GLY A 104 6.10 -12.81 24.76
N LEU A 105 4.78 -12.56 24.85
CA LEU A 105 4.24 -11.28 25.31
C LEU A 105 4.38 -11.11 26.82
N LYS A 106 4.54 -9.87 27.26
CA LYS A 106 4.31 -9.48 28.66
C LYS A 106 2.85 -9.74 29.04
N GLU A 107 2.58 -9.74 30.35
CA GLU A 107 1.23 -9.91 30.86
C GLU A 107 0.25 -8.89 30.28
N ASP A 108 0.69 -7.63 30.16
CA ASP A 108 -0.06 -6.53 29.54
C ASP A 108 0.27 -6.29 28.06
N GLY A 109 1.04 -7.20 27.44
CA GLY A 109 1.45 -7.08 26.06
C GLY A 109 0.34 -7.46 25.07
N VAL A 110 0.42 -6.90 23.87
CA VAL A 110 -0.65 -7.03 22.85
C VAL A 110 -0.12 -7.59 21.54
N LEU A 111 -0.87 -8.53 20.97
CA LEU A 111 -0.74 -8.93 19.58
C LEU A 111 -1.64 -8.03 18.71
N ILE A 112 -1.02 -7.38 17.74
CA ILE A 112 -1.64 -6.61 16.67
C ILE A 112 -1.51 -7.42 15.39
N LEU A 113 -2.61 -7.90 14.83
CA LEU A 113 -2.56 -8.76 13.64
C LEU A 113 -3.55 -8.33 12.57
N SER A 114 -3.27 -8.70 11.33
CA SER A 114 -4.27 -8.64 10.26
C SER A 114 -4.25 -9.89 9.40
N THR A 115 -5.40 -10.25 8.85
CA THR A 115 -5.57 -11.35 7.90
C THR A 115 -6.61 -10.95 6.85
N PRO A 116 -6.59 -11.51 5.63
CA PRO A 116 -7.70 -11.34 4.70
C PRO A 116 -9.03 -11.73 5.35
N ASP A 117 -10.09 -10.96 5.09
CA ASP A 117 -11.45 -11.28 5.53
C ASP A 117 -12.12 -12.19 4.48
N ASN A 118 -12.67 -13.30 4.92
CA ASN A 118 -13.37 -14.22 4.04
C ASN A 118 -14.74 -13.70 3.57
N GLU A 119 -15.23 -12.56 4.08
CA GLU A 119 -16.50 -11.97 3.62
C GLU A 119 -16.48 -11.57 2.14
N LYS A 120 -15.32 -11.25 1.55
CA LYS A 120 -15.21 -10.99 0.09
C LYS A 120 -15.55 -12.21 -0.77
N LEU A 121 -15.58 -13.41 -0.19
CA LEU A 121 -16.03 -14.64 -0.86
C LEU A 121 -17.55 -14.81 -0.87
N LYS A 122 -18.30 -13.89 -0.25
CA LYS A 122 -19.77 -13.89 -0.27
C LYS A 122 -20.34 -13.04 -1.40
N ASP A 123 -19.48 -12.36 -2.18
CA ASP A 123 -19.89 -11.62 -3.37
C ASP A 123 -19.84 -12.55 -4.60
N ASP A 124 -21.00 -13.11 -4.94
CA ASP A 124 -21.17 -14.07 -6.05
C ASP A 124 -20.76 -13.50 -7.43
N ASN A 125 -20.58 -12.18 -7.56
CA ASN A 125 -20.25 -11.54 -8.83
C ASN A 125 -18.74 -11.32 -9.06
N ALA A 126 -17.89 -11.65 -8.10
CA ALA A 126 -16.47 -11.34 -8.16
C ALA A 126 -15.61 -12.60 -8.29
N VAL A 127 -15.63 -13.22 -9.47
CA VAL A 127 -14.75 -14.35 -9.84
C VAL A 127 -13.28 -14.05 -9.50
N SER A 128 -12.82 -12.80 -9.66
CA SER A 128 -11.48 -12.34 -9.28
C SER A 128 -11.17 -12.46 -7.79
N HIS A 129 -12.15 -12.25 -6.90
CA HIS A 129 -11.98 -12.42 -5.46
C HIS A 129 -11.75 -13.88 -5.09
N TYR A 130 -12.49 -14.82 -5.70
CA TYR A 130 -12.25 -16.26 -5.51
C TYR A 130 -10.86 -16.68 -6.00
N PHE A 131 -10.44 -16.24 -7.18
CA PHE A 131 -9.09 -16.54 -7.69
C PHE A 131 -8.01 -15.94 -6.78
N SER A 132 -8.16 -14.70 -6.30
CA SER A 132 -7.18 -14.10 -5.38
C SER A 132 -7.10 -14.82 -4.04
N ALA A 133 -8.22 -15.30 -3.51
CA ALA A 133 -8.29 -15.89 -2.18
C ALA A 133 -7.90 -17.38 -2.15
N PHE A 134 -8.11 -18.11 -3.25
CA PHE A 134 -7.88 -19.56 -3.35
C PHE A 134 -6.77 -19.95 -4.33
N SER A 135 -6.02 -18.98 -4.88
CA SER A 135 -4.86 -19.30 -5.71
C SER A 135 -3.87 -20.17 -4.93
N PRO A 136 -3.37 -21.29 -5.51
CA PRO A 136 -2.40 -22.14 -4.85
C PRO A 136 -1.17 -21.34 -4.39
N GLY A 137 -0.79 -21.52 -3.12
CA GLY A 137 0.34 -20.81 -2.51
C GLY A 137 0.01 -19.43 -1.94
N VAL A 138 -1.19 -18.88 -2.18
CA VAL A 138 -1.56 -17.53 -1.71
C VAL A 138 -2.09 -17.55 -0.28
N HIS A 139 -3.05 -18.43 0.05
CA HIS A 139 -3.56 -18.61 1.42
C HIS A 139 -3.75 -20.10 1.73
N ARG A 140 -3.31 -20.56 2.90
CA ARG A 140 -3.61 -21.93 3.37
C ARG A 140 -5.01 -22.02 3.99
N GLN A 141 -5.47 -20.92 4.55
CA GLN A 141 -6.75 -20.82 5.23
C GLN A 141 -7.26 -19.39 5.20
N LEU A 142 -8.55 -19.20 5.43
CA LEU A 142 -9.19 -17.89 5.53
C LEU A 142 -9.96 -17.80 6.83
N PHE A 143 -10.05 -16.59 7.38
CA PHE A 143 -10.70 -16.35 8.65
C PHE A 143 -11.98 -15.52 8.44
N SER A 144 -13.04 -15.89 9.16
CA SER A 144 -14.10 -14.94 9.48
C SER A 144 -13.75 -14.25 10.80
N LYS A 145 -14.49 -13.20 11.15
CA LYS A 145 -14.36 -12.55 12.45
C LYS A 145 -14.54 -13.56 13.61
N GLU A 146 -15.50 -14.47 13.48
CA GLU A 146 -15.84 -15.46 14.50
C GLU A 146 -14.76 -16.54 14.64
N SER A 147 -14.20 -17.03 13.53
CA SER A 147 -13.13 -18.03 13.59
C SER A 147 -11.81 -17.44 14.09
N LEU A 148 -11.51 -16.19 13.75
CA LEU A 148 -10.36 -15.46 14.28
C LEU A 148 -10.50 -15.23 15.80
N GLN A 149 -11.69 -14.81 16.24
CA GLN A 149 -12.02 -14.65 17.65
C GLN A 149 -11.81 -15.95 18.43
N ALA A 150 -12.36 -17.05 17.92
CA ALA A 150 -12.23 -18.36 18.56
C ALA A 150 -10.77 -18.83 18.64
N ALA A 151 -9.98 -18.60 17.59
CA ALA A 151 -8.56 -18.95 17.57
C ALA A 151 -7.76 -18.15 18.62
N LEU A 152 -7.99 -16.84 18.71
CA LEU A 152 -7.33 -15.97 19.69
C LEU A 152 -7.70 -16.35 21.13
N THR A 153 -8.97 -16.57 21.42
CA THR A 153 -9.42 -17.00 22.75
C THR A 153 -8.83 -18.37 23.11
N SER A 154 -8.82 -19.32 22.17
CA SER A 154 -8.23 -20.65 22.39
C SER A 154 -6.71 -20.61 22.60
N ALA A 155 -6.03 -19.60 22.08
CA ALA A 155 -4.61 -19.37 22.29
C ALA A 155 -4.29 -18.73 23.68
N GLY A 156 -5.32 -18.36 24.46
CA GLY A 156 -5.16 -17.81 25.80
C GLY A 156 -5.16 -16.28 25.87
N PHE A 157 -5.59 -15.59 24.81
CA PHE A 157 -5.91 -14.16 24.90
C PHE A 157 -7.29 -13.99 25.56
N THR A 158 -7.35 -13.18 26.62
CA THR A 158 -8.59 -12.98 27.39
C THR A 158 -9.41 -11.81 26.85
N GLU A 159 -8.75 -10.82 26.27
CA GLU A 159 -9.39 -9.64 25.67
C GLU A 159 -9.00 -9.52 24.20
N THR A 160 -9.99 -9.25 23.36
CA THR A 160 -9.84 -9.23 21.90
C THR A 160 -10.79 -8.23 21.26
N ALA A 161 -10.26 -7.37 20.41
CA ALA A 161 -11.05 -6.46 19.58
C ALA A 161 -10.77 -6.75 18.10
N ILE A 162 -11.82 -7.04 17.31
CA ILE A 162 -11.70 -7.39 15.89
C ILE A 162 -12.52 -6.43 15.02
N PHE A 163 -11.81 -5.81 14.08
CA PHE A 163 -12.30 -4.77 13.18
C PHE A 163 -12.23 -5.24 11.73
N ARG A 164 -13.18 -4.81 10.91
CA ARG A 164 -13.18 -5.00 9.45
C ARG A 164 -12.79 -3.71 8.78
N TYR A 165 -11.80 -3.78 7.89
CA TYR A 165 -11.39 -2.62 7.10
C TYR A 165 -10.81 -3.05 5.76
N ASN A 166 -11.33 -2.48 4.67
CA ASN A 166 -10.92 -2.74 3.28
C ASN A 166 -10.81 -4.24 2.89
N GLY A 167 -11.64 -5.09 3.49
CA GLY A 167 -11.65 -6.54 3.25
C GLY A 167 -10.55 -7.31 3.96
N HIS A 168 -9.99 -6.74 5.02
CA HIS A 168 -9.13 -7.43 5.96
C HIS A 168 -9.76 -7.37 7.35
N LEU A 169 -9.48 -8.39 8.15
CA LEU A 169 -9.69 -8.39 9.58
C LEU A 169 -8.44 -7.84 10.25
N PHE A 170 -8.60 -6.88 11.15
CA PHE A 170 -7.58 -6.43 12.08
C PHE A 170 -7.99 -6.86 13.49
N ALA A 171 -7.07 -7.43 14.25
CA ALA A 171 -7.33 -7.81 15.64
C ALA A 171 -6.27 -7.26 16.58
N LEU A 172 -6.73 -6.78 17.73
CA LEU A 172 -5.92 -6.55 18.92
C LEU A 172 -6.26 -7.66 19.91
N ALA A 173 -5.25 -8.36 20.42
CA ALA A 173 -5.44 -9.44 21.39
C ALA A 173 -4.45 -9.30 22.55
N GLY A 174 -4.96 -9.30 23.78
CA GLY A 174 -4.17 -9.09 24.99
C GLY A 174 -4.92 -9.51 26.25
N SER A 175 -4.63 -8.82 27.35
CA SER A 175 -5.28 -9.00 28.67
C SER A 175 -6.12 -7.78 29.11
N LYS A 176 -6.09 -6.69 28.33
CA LYS A 176 -6.81 -5.44 28.57
C LYS A 176 -7.77 -5.19 27.41
N ASP A 177 -8.87 -4.50 27.69
CA ASP A 177 -9.77 -4.01 26.67
C ASP A 177 -9.07 -2.92 25.84
N LEU A 178 -9.11 -3.06 24.52
CA LEU A 178 -8.48 -2.19 23.52
C LEU A 178 -9.49 -1.77 22.44
N SER A 179 -10.78 -2.02 22.67
CA SER A 179 -11.83 -1.80 21.67
C SER A 179 -12.07 -0.33 21.34
N ASP A 180 -11.73 0.58 22.25
CA ASP A 180 -11.90 2.03 22.09
C ASP A 180 -10.78 2.71 21.27
N ILE A 181 -9.71 2.00 20.90
CA ILE A 181 -8.62 2.58 20.10
C ILE A 181 -9.12 2.78 18.65
N ASP A 182 -9.15 4.04 18.18
CA ASP A 182 -9.39 4.34 16.76
C ASP A 182 -8.19 3.91 15.92
N LEU A 183 -8.20 2.67 15.46
CA LEU A 183 -7.08 2.05 14.76
C LEU A 183 -6.75 2.65 13.40
N PHE A 184 -7.74 3.21 12.71
CA PHE A 184 -7.61 3.54 11.28
C PHE A 184 -7.39 5.03 11.04
N ARG A 185 -7.75 5.88 12.01
CA ARG A 185 -7.53 7.31 11.90
C ARG A 185 -6.12 7.70 12.36
N LEU A 186 -5.28 8.07 11.39
CA LEU A 186 -3.98 8.67 11.67
C LEU A 186 -3.98 10.14 11.28
N ASN A 187 -3.41 11.00 12.12
CA ASN A 187 -3.13 12.38 11.71
C ASN A 187 -2.13 12.34 10.53
N PRO A 188 -2.47 12.88 9.35
CA PRO A 188 -1.59 12.87 8.17
C PRO A 188 -0.21 13.49 8.41
N GLU A 189 -0.06 14.39 9.40
CA GLU A 189 1.23 14.94 9.80
C GLU A 189 2.20 13.87 10.33
N VAL A 190 1.70 12.80 10.97
CA VAL A 190 2.56 11.72 11.47
C VAL A 190 3.28 11.00 10.32
N LEU A 191 2.56 10.70 9.23
CA LEU A 191 3.16 10.09 8.04
C LEU A 191 4.08 11.08 7.32
N THR A 192 3.67 12.35 7.23
CA THR A 192 4.47 13.43 6.65
C THR A 192 5.82 13.55 7.36
N ASP A 193 5.81 13.63 8.70
CA ASP A 193 7.00 13.68 9.54
C ASP A 193 7.88 12.45 9.38
N TYR A 194 7.27 11.27 9.31
CA TYR A 194 7.99 10.03 9.08
C TYR A 194 8.72 10.04 7.73
N TYR A 195 8.03 10.39 6.64
CA TYR A 195 8.62 10.44 5.31
C TYR A 195 9.75 11.46 5.23
N ILE A 196 9.56 12.66 5.78
CA ILE A 196 10.62 13.69 5.85
C ILE A 196 11.85 13.18 6.60
N LYS A 197 11.66 12.53 7.76
CA LYS A 197 12.77 11.94 8.52
C LYS A 197 13.50 10.86 7.71
N LYS A 198 12.79 10.03 6.96
CA LYS A 198 13.40 8.97 6.14
C LYS A 198 14.18 9.53 4.95
N LEU A 199 13.61 10.48 4.23
CA LEU A 199 14.25 11.08 3.06
C LEU A 199 15.58 11.77 3.39
N ARG A 200 15.75 12.28 4.62
CA ARG A 200 17.03 12.85 5.09
C ARG A 200 18.15 11.83 5.27
N LEU A 201 17.82 10.55 5.40
CA LEU A 201 18.77 9.48 5.68
C LEU A 201 19.07 8.62 4.45
N LEU A 202 18.19 8.63 3.46
CA LEU A 202 18.28 7.79 2.27
C LEU A 202 19.05 8.51 1.15
N GLN A 203 19.74 7.72 0.33
CA GLN A 203 20.41 8.24 -0.86
C GLN A 203 19.36 8.68 -1.90
N PRO A 204 19.38 9.94 -2.39
CA PRO A 204 18.51 10.38 -3.47
C PRO A 204 18.57 9.46 -4.69
N GLY A 205 17.42 9.19 -5.30
CA GLY A 205 17.29 8.30 -6.47
C GLY A 205 17.30 6.79 -6.16
N SER A 206 17.62 6.36 -4.93
CA SER A 206 17.45 4.94 -4.55
C SER A 206 15.98 4.52 -4.53
N SER A 207 15.69 3.24 -4.76
CA SER A 207 14.30 2.74 -4.79
C SER A 207 13.52 3.05 -3.49
N TYR A 208 14.20 3.01 -2.34
CA TYR A 208 13.63 3.43 -1.05
C TYR A 208 13.34 4.92 -1.00
N PHE A 209 14.31 5.75 -1.40
CA PHE A 209 14.13 7.18 -1.46
C PHE A 209 12.92 7.52 -2.33
N ASN A 210 12.86 6.98 -3.54
CA ASN A 210 11.78 7.22 -4.48
C ASN A 210 10.43 6.76 -3.89
N GLY A 211 10.40 5.60 -3.23
CA GLY A 211 9.26 5.08 -2.49
C GLY A 211 8.73 6.02 -1.40
N PHE A 212 9.60 6.61 -0.58
CA PHE A 212 9.19 7.58 0.42
C PHE A 212 8.85 8.94 -0.18
N TRP A 213 9.59 9.34 -1.21
CA TRP A 213 9.46 10.63 -1.87
C TRP A 213 8.11 10.75 -2.55
N TYR A 214 7.68 9.76 -3.34
CA TYR A 214 6.39 9.84 -4.03
C TYR A 214 5.22 9.87 -3.06
N ARG A 215 5.32 9.20 -1.90
CA ARG A 215 4.26 9.20 -0.88
C ARG A 215 4.13 10.54 -0.19
N LEU A 216 5.26 11.18 0.12
CA LEU A 216 5.28 12.55 0.62
C LEU A 216 4.75 13.53 -0.43
N TYR A 217 5.21 13.41 -1.68
CA TYR A 217 4.76 14.22 -2.81
C TYR A 217 3.24 14.12 -3.02
N ARG A 218 2.72 12.88 -3.05
CA ARG A 218 1.28 12.58 -3.07
C ARG A 218 0.55 13.24 -1.91
N THR A 219 1.04 13.07 -0.68
CA THR A 219 0.41 13.63 0.52
C THR A 219 0.31 15.15 0.45
N LYS A 220 1.34 15.82 -0.08
CA LYS A 220 1.33 17.27 -0.30
C LYS A 220 0.25 17.68 -1.32
N ILE A 221 0.13 16.93 -2.42
CA ILE A 221 -0.91 17.20 -3.42
C ILE A 221 -2.32 16.94 -2.87
N ASP A 222 -2.54 15.84 -2.16
CA ASP A 222 -3.83 15.48 -1.58
C ASP A 222 -4.31 16.53 -0.55
N LYS A 223 -3.38 17.19 0.16
CA LYS A 223 -3.67 18.30 1.08
C LYS A 223 -3.89 19.65 0.39
N GLY A 224 -3.56 19.77 -0.90
CA GLY A 224 -3.53 21.04 -1.60
C GLY A 224 -2.29 21.90 -1.31
N ASP A 225 -1.24 21.33 -0.71
CA ASP A 225 0.06 21.98 -0.49
C ASP A 225 0.87 22.01 -1.80
N TYR A 226 0.30 22.58 -2.86
CA TYR A 226 0.85 22.48 -4.21
C TYR A 226 2.20 23.17 -4.38
N GLN A 227 2.46 24.24 -3.63
CA GLN A 227 3.74 24.94 -3.69
C GLN A 227 4.88 24.05 -3.17
N ASP A 228 4.68 23.41 -2.02
CA ASP A 228 5.65 22.45 -1.47
C ASP A 228 5.87 21.27 -2.43
N ALA A 229 4.78 20.75 -3.02
CA ALA A 229 4.88 19.67 -4.01
C ALA A 229 5.69 20.10 -5.25
N PHE A 230 5.48 21.32 -5.75
CA PHE A 230 6.24 21.88 -6.87
C PHE A 230 7.73 22.03 -6.53
N GLU A 231 8.05 22.52 -5.34
CA GLU A 231 9.44 22.62 -4.86
C GLU A 231 10.09 21.23 -4.75
N MET A 232 9.36 20.24 -4.22
CA MET A 232 9.85 18.85 -4.20
C MET A 232 10.18 18.34 -5.59
N LEU A 233 9.25 18.48 -6.56
CA LEU A 233 9.44 17.99 -7.93
C LEU A 233 10.60 18.69 -8.64
N THR A 234 10.83 19.98 -8.38
CA THR A 234 11.91 20.75 -9.02
C THR A 234 13.26 20.60 -8.32
N SER A 235 13.27 20.04 -7.11
CA SER A 235 14.50 19.80 -6.32
C SER A 235 15.20 18.49 -6.64
N VAL A 236 14.62 17.65 -7.52
CA VAL A 236 15.15 16.33 -7.86
C VAL A 236 15.66 16.29 -9.30
N ASP A 237 16.83 15.70 -9.49
CA ASP A 237 17.50 15.51 -10.79
C ASP A 237 17.47 14.05 -11.27
N TRP A 238 16.92 13.15 -10.47
CA TRP A 238 16.81 11.71 -10.73
C TRP A 238 15.49 11.30 -11.41
N PHE A 239 14.56 12.24 -11.60
CA PHE A 239 13.23 11.99 -12.16
C PHE A 239 13.20 12.28 -13.66
N ASP A 240 13.30 11.23 -14.47
CA ASP A 240 13.23 11.32 -15.92
C ASP A 240 11.81 11.08 -16.43
N VAL A 241 11.33 11.93 -17.34
CA VAL A 241 10.00 11.79 -17.95
C VAL A 241 10.12 11.06 -19.29
N TRP A 242 9.59 9.85 -19.35
CA TRP A 242 9.60 9.01 -20.54
C TRP A 242 8.51 9.44 -21.52
N SER A 243 8.80 9.33 -22.81
CA SER A 243 7.83 9.49 -23.89
C SER A 243 6.89 8.29 -23.98
N ALA A 244 5.72 8.51 -24.59
CA ALA A 244 4.77 7.42 -24.86
C ALA A 244 5.40 6.32 -25.74
N GLU A 245 6.31 6.68 -26.64
CA GLU A 245 7.04 5.75 -27.52
C GLU A 245 7.99 4.86 -26.70
N GLU A 246 8.75 5.45 -25.77
CA GLU A 246 9.63 4.71 -24.86
C GLU A 246 8.84 3.75 -23.97
N ILE A 247 7.73 4.21 -23.37
CA ILE A 247 6.86 3.36 -22.53
C ILE A 247 6.27 2.20 -23.34
N ASN A 248 5.80 2.46 -24.56
CA ASN A 248 5.22 1.43 -25.42
C ASN A 248 6.25 0.40 -25.91
N ALA A 249 7.52 0.80 -26.04
CA ALA A 249 8.62 -0.09 -26.42
C ALA A 249 9.06 -1.05 -25.29
N ILE A 250 8.56 -0.85 -24.06
CA ILE A 250 8.78 -1.78 -22.95
C ILE A 250 8.05 -3.08 -23.25
N SER A 251 8.82 -4.14 -23.46
CA SER A 251 8.33 -5.49 -23.79
C SER A 251 8.73 -6.54 -22.78
N LYS A 252 9.59 -6.19 -21.82
CA LYS A 252 10.07 -7.10 -20.79
C LYS A 252 10.04 -6.45 -19.42
N PRO A 253 9.71 -7.22 -18.37
CA PRO A 253 9.64 -6.70 -17.02
C PRO A 253 10.98 -6.17 -16.49
N GLU A 254 12.13 -6.67 -16.97
CA GLU A 254 13.42 -6.19 -16.47
C GLU A 254 13.68 -4.71 -16.79
N LYS A 255 13.14 -4.24 -17.92
CA LYS A 255 13.20 -2.81 -18.30
C LYS A 255 12.36 -1.92 -17.39
N LEU A 256 11.40 -2.48 -16.63
CA LEU A 256 10.70 -1.70 -15.62
C LEU A 256 11.60 -1.37 -14.43
N PHE A 257 12.65 -2.16 -14.17
CA PHE A 257 13.64 -1.80 -13.14
C PHE A 257 14.57 -0.67 -13.58
N GLU A 258 14.70 -0.42 -14.90
CA GLU A 258 15.37 0.78 -15.43
C GLU A 258 14.54 2.05 -15.21
N LEU A 259 13.23 1.92 -14.94
CA LEU A 259 12.34 3.06 -14.70
C LEU A 259 12.57 3.79 -13.37
N ASN A 260 13.63 3.50 -12.61
CA ASN A 260 13.89 4.10 -11.29
C ASN A 260 12.78 3.98 -10.22
N THR A 261 11.52 3.62 -10.53
CA THR A 261 10.55 3.15 -9.55
C THR A 261 9.30 2.52 -10.16
N ALA A 262 8.77 1.49 -9.47
CA ALA A 262 7.40 1.00 -9.66
C ALA A 262 6.31 2.09 -9.52
N ALA A 263 6.65 3.25 -8.96
CA ALA A 263 5.75 4.37 -8.68
C ALA A 263 5.71 5.45 -9.78
N ASP A 264 6.48 5.36 -10.86
CA ASP A 264 6.60 6.44 -11.84
C ASP A 264 5.27 6.80 -12.51
N GLY A 265 4.44 5.80 -12.85
CA GLY A 265 3.09 6.02 -13.37
C GLY A 265 2.20 6.79 -12.39
N ILE A 266 2.42 6.58 -11.09
CA ILE A 266 1.75 7.29 -9.98
C ILE A 266 2.28 8.72 -9.89
N ILE A 267 3.59 8.92 -9.99
CA ILE A 267 4.21 10.25 -9.96
C ILE A 267 3.71 11.09 -11.14
N TYR A 268 3.59 10.52 -12.35
CA TYR A 268 3.02 11.20 -13.51
C TYR A 268 1.57 11.65 -13.25
N TYR A 269 0.74 10.81 -12.65
CA TYR A 269 -0.63 11.19 -12.30
C TYR A 269 -0.68 12.39 -11.36
N TYR A 270 0.09 12.35 -10.27
CA TYR A 270 0.11 13.44 -9.30
C TYR A 270 0.76 14.71 -9.86
N THR A 271 1.76 14.57 -10.73
CA THR A 271 2.35 15.68 -11.48
C THR A 271 1.32 16.34 -12.40
N ALA A 272 0.46 15.56 -13.05
CA ALA A 272 -0.64 16.09 -13.85
C ALA A 272 -1.65 16.89 -12.99
N ILE A 273 -1.99 16.39 -11.79
CA ILE A 273 -2.84 17.11 -10.84
C ILE A 273 -2.21 18.45 -10.43
N LEU A 274 -0.91 18.48 -10.16
CA LEU A 274 -0.17 19.71 -9.87
C LEU A 274 -0.23 20.71 -11.05
N PHE A 275 -0.01 20.23 -12.27
CA PHE A 275 -0.12 21.09 -13.47
C PHE A 275 -1.53 21.63 -13.68
N LEU A 276 -2.56 20.83 -13.41
CA LEU A 276 -3.95 21.21 -13.60
C LEU A 276 -4.41 22.22 -12.54
N ASN A 277 -4.17 21.92 -11.27
CA ASN A 277 -4.77 22.65 -10.14
C ASN A 277 -3.95 23.87 -9.70
N HIS A 278 -2.62 23.83 -9.82
CA HIS A 278 -1.74 24.90 -9.32
C HIS A 278 -1.12 25.71 -10.45
N LEU A 279 -0.51 25.04 -11.42
CA LEU A 279 0.22 25.73 -12.50
C LEU A 279 -0.69 26.20 -13.64
N HIS A 280 -1.94 25.74 -13.65
CA HIS A 280 -2.95 26.03 -14.69
C HIS A 280 -2.44 25.77 -16.12
N ARG A 281 -1.64 24.72 -16.27
CA ARG A 281 -1.04 24.28 -17.54
C ARG A 281 -1.73 23.02 -18.04
N VAL A 282 -2.95 23.20 -18.57
CA VAL A 282 -3.83 22.08 -18.95
C VAL A 282 -3.21 21.15 -20.00
N GLU A 283 -2.43 21.71 -20.94
CA GLU A 283 -1.71 20.94 -21.96
C GLU A 283 -0.67 19.98 -21.34
N TYR A 284 0.04 20.43 -20.31
CA TYR A 284 1.00 19.60 -19.59
C TYR A 284 0.29 18.57 -18.72
N ALA A 285 -0.78 18.97 -18.04
CA ALA A 285 -1.60 18.04 -17.25
C ALA A 285 -2.12 16.89 -18.12
N GLU A 286 -2.67 17.20 -19.30
CA GLU A 286 -3.16 16.18 -20.24
C GLU A 286 -2.07 15.19 -20.65
N LYS A 287 -0.88 15.69 -21.03
CA LYS A 287 0.27 14.85 -21.37
C LYS A 287 0.68 13.94 -20.22
N PHE A 288 0.75 14.46 -18.99
CA PHE A 288 1.14 13.63 -17.84
C PHE A 288 0.06 12.61 -17.45
N PHE A 289 -1.24 12.92 -17.62
CA PHE A 289 -2.31 11.93 -17.47
C PHE A 289 -2.22 10.82 -18.51
N GLU A 290 -1.91 11.16 -19.77
CA GLU A 290 -1.67 10.19 -20.84
C GLU A 290 -0.49 9.25 -20.51
N LEU A 291 0.66 9.82 -20.12
CA LEU A 291 1.85 9.04 -19.73
C LEU A 291 1.58 8.15 -18.52
N SER A 292 0.84 8.65 -17.53
CA SER A 292 0.39 7.85 -16.39
C SER A 292 -0.47 6.67 -16.83
N PHE A 293 -1.46 6.89 -17.70
CA PHE A 293 -2.29 5.82 -18.25
C PHE A 293 -1.45 4.76 -18.96
N TYR A 294 -0.53 5.16 -19.85
CA TYR A 294 0.31 4.22 -20.59
C TYR A 294 1.24 3.42 -19.67
N LEU A 295 1.90 4.09 -18.72
CA LEU A 295 2.85 3.42 -17.85
C LEU A 295 2.15 2.48 -16.86
N CYS A 296 1.06 2.92 -16.22
CA CYS A 296 0.25 2.04 -15.36
C CYS A 296 -0.28 0.85 -16.14
N SER A 297 -0.80 1.06 -17.37
CA SER A 297 -1.26 -0.04 -18.23
C SER A 297 -0.14 -1.03 -18.54
N LYS A 298 1.07 -0.52 -18.82
CA LYS A 298 2.23 -1.34 -19.13
C LYS A 298 2.68 -2.19 -17.93
N ILE A 299 2.72 -1.58 -16.75
CA ILE A 299 3.06 -2.26 -15.50
C ILE A 299 2.04 -3.36 -15.20
N ILE A 300 0.73 -3.08 -15.33
CA ILE A 300 -0.32 -4.09 -15.12
C ILE A 300 -0.21 -5.25 -16.12
N GLN A 301 0.11 -4.97 -17.38
CA GLN A 301 0.31 -6.02 -18.38
C GLN A 301 1.49 -6.94 -18.06
N LEU A 302 2.59 -6.38 -17.56
CA LEU A 302 3.83 -7.13 -17.32
C LEU A 302 3.89 -7.79 -15.94
N HIS A 303 3.19 -7.23 -14.95
CA HIS A 303 3.19 -7.67 -13.54
C HIS A 303 1.80 -7.56 -12.89
N PRO A 304 0.77 -8.22 -13.45
CA PRO A 304 -0.60 -8.08 -12.96
C PRO A 304 -0.80 -8.50 -11.49
N GLU A 305 0.06 -9.37 -10.97
CA GLU A 305 0.02 -9.93 -9.62
C GLU A 305 0.43 -8.94 -8.52
N VAL A 306 1.32 -7.98 -8.82
CA VAL A 306 1.79 -6.97 -7.85
C VAL A 306 1.23 -5.56 -8.10
N SER A 307 0.57 -5.34 -9.24
CA SER A 307 0.06 -4.04 -9.69
C SER A 307 -1.23 -3.62 -8.98
N THR A 308 -1.18 -3.36 -7.67
CA THR A 308 -2.39 -2.99 -6.91
C THR A 308 -2.73 -1.52 -7.09
N ILE A 309 -1.74 -0.62 -6.94
CA ILE A 309 -1.99 0.83 -6.96
C ILE A 309 -2.22 1.32 -8.40
N GLU A 310 -1.53 0.71 -9.36
CA GLU A 310 -1.65 1.03 -10.78
C GLU A 310 -3.06 0.73 -11.28
N LYS A 311 -3.70 -0.34 -10.80
CA LYS A 311 -5.10 -0.68 -11.12
C LYS A 311 -6.09 0.38 -10.62
N ASP A 312 -5.82 0.98 -9.46
CA ASP A 312 -6.66 2.06 -8.93
C ASP A 312 -6.48 3.36 -9.73
N ILE A 313 -5.27 3.61 -10.25
CA ILE A 313 -4.93 4.88 -10.91
C ILE A 313 -5.17 4.86 -12.41
N VAL A 314 -4.99 3.74 -13.10
CA VAL A 314 -4.99 3.68 -14.58
C VAL A 314 -6.24 4.32 -15.19
N TRP A 315 -7.42 4.01 -14.66
CA TRP A 315 -8.66 4.56 -15.17
C TRP A 315 -8.90 6.01 -14.73
N LEU A 316 -8.46 6.38 -13.53
CA LEU A 316 -8.47 7.77 -13.08
C LEU A 316 -7.58 8.66 -13.97
N ALA A 317 -6.41 8.18 -14.36
CA ALA A 317 -5.52 8.87 -15.29
C ALA A 317 -6.22 9.10 -16.63
N LYS A 318 -6.89 8.05 -17.17
CA LYS A 318 -7.63 8.17 -18.44
C LYS A 318 -8.79 9.17 -18.36
N TYR A 319 -9.56 9.13 -17.27
CA TYR A 319 -10.64 10.08 -17.04
C TYR A 319 -10.13 11.52 -16.98
N HIS A 320 -9.07 11.79 -16.25
CA HIS A 320 -8.53 13.15 -16.14
C HIS A 320 -7.84 13.62 -17.42
N GLN A 321 -7.27 12.71 -18.23
CA GLN A 321 -6.84 13.03 -19.60
C GLN A 321 -8.03 13.56 -20.43
N ILE A 322 -9.15 12.84 -20.45
CA ILE A 322 -10.37 13.24 -21.16
C ILE A 322 -10.86 14.61 -20.69
N LEU A 323 -10.90 14.83 -19.36
CA LEU A 323 -11.29 16.10 -18.77
C LEU A 323 -10.37 17.24 -19.22
N ALA A 324 -9.05 17.02 -19.20
CA ALA A 324 -8.07 18.01 -19.63
C ALA A 324 -8.18 18.33 -21.14
N LEU A 325 -8.49 17.35 -21.99
CA LEU A 325 -8.77 17.56 -23.41
C LEU A 325 -10.01 18.44 -23.62
N TYR A 326 -11.07 18.25 -22.83
CA TYR A 326 -12.24 19.14 -22.87
C TYR A 326 -11.90 20.57 -22.44
N TYR A 327 -11.12 20.76 -21.38
CA TYR A 327 -10.66 22.08 -20.96
C TYR A 327 -9.81 22.80 -22.00
N GLN A 328 -9.10 22.06 -22.85
CA GLN A 328 -8.35 22.61 -23.99
C GLN A 328 -9.23 22.91 -25.22
N GLY A 329 -10.53 22.57 -25.19
CA GLY A 329 -11.41 22.67 -26.37
C GLY A 329 -11.15 21.61 -27.44
N LYS A 330 -10.37 20.57 -27.14
CA LYS A 330 -10.08 19.43 -28.04
C LYS A 330 -11.21 18.40 -28.00
N THR A 331 -12.45 18.85 -28.20
CA THR A 331 -13.70 18.06 -28.04
C THR A 331 -13.72 16.79 -28.87
N GLN A 332 -13.18 16.81 -30.09
CA GLN A 332 -13.13 15.62 -30.94
C GLN A 332 -12.20 14.54 -30.36
N GLN A 333 -11.02 14.93 -29.89
CA GLN A 333 -10.07 14.02 -29.25
C GLN A 333 -10.62 13.52 -27.91
N ALA A 334 -11.19 14.40 -27.09
CA ALA A 334 -11.81 14.03 -25.82
C ALA A 334 -12.93 12.98 -26.00
N ASN A 335 -13.75 13.14 -27.05
CA ASN A 335 -14.80 12.17 -27.38
C ASN A 335 -14.26 10.82 -27.87
N LEU A 336 -13.14 10.83 -28.60
CA LEU A 336 -12.46 9.60 -29.02
C LEU A 336 -11.93 8.84 -27.80
N GLU A 337 -11.25 9.52 -26.89
CA GLU A 337 -10.72 8.92 -25.66
C GLU A 337 -11.85 8.45 -24.72
N ALA A 338 -12.95 9.20 -24.62
CA ALA A 338 -14.14 8.80 -23.88
C ALA A 338 -14.82 7.56 -24.48
N TYR A 339 -14.83 7.44 -25.81
CA TYR A 339 -15.31 6.23 -26.47
C TYR A 339 -14.40 5.04 -26.14
N GLN A 340 -13.08 5.21 -26.24
CA GLN A 340 -12.12 4.17 -25.87
C GLN A 340 -12.30 3.71 -24.42
N LEU A 341 -12.45 4.62 -23.45
CA LEU A 341 -12.67 4.27 -22.05
C LEU A 341 -13.95 3.43 -21.87
N ARG A 342 -15.07 3.81 -22.51
CA ARG A 342 -16.35 3.11 -22.34
C ARG A 342 -16.42 1.76 -23.03
N TYR A 343 -15.79 1.64 -24.19
CA TYR A 343 -15.99 0.51 -25.11
C TYR A 343 -14.77 -0.39 -25.29
N HIS A 344 -13.65 -0.14 -24.60
CA HIS A 344 -12.53 -1.08 -24.58
C HIS A 344 -12.94 -2.41 -23.91
N GLN A 345 -13.35 -3.35 -24.76
CA GLN A 345 -13.56 -4.76 -24.44
C GLN A 345 -12.21 -5.48 -24.50
N LYS A 346 -11.91 -6.29 -23.47
CA LYS A 346 -10.85 -7.31 -23.23
C LYS A 346 -9.70 -7.60 -24.23
N GLU A 347 -9.80 -7.31 -25.52
CA GLU A 347 -8.90 -7.81 -26.56
C GLU A 347 -7.49 -7.18 -26.60
N PHE A 348 -7.28 -6.00 -26.00
CA PHE A 348 -5.98 -5.28 -26.10
C PHE A 348 -5.17 -5.22 -24.79
N TYR A 349 -5.80 -5.42 -23.63
CA TYR A 349 -5.17 -5.30 -22.33
C TYR A 349 -5.55 -6.50 -21.47
N ASN A 350 -5.00 -7.66 -21.80
CA ASN A 350 -5.03 -8.81 -20.89
C ASN A 350 -4.59 -8.31 -19.51
N HIS A 351 -5.39 -8.59 -18.48
CA HIS A 351 -5.14 -8.27 -17.06
C HIS A 351 -5.48 -6.85 -16.56
N ILE A 352 -5.98 -5.93 -17.39
CA ILE A 352 -6.57 -4.67 -16.89
C ILE A 352 -8.07 -4.89 -16.69
N ASP A 353 -8.55 -4.65 -15.46
CA ASP A 353 -9.97 -4.73 -15.13
C ASP A 353 -10.78 -3.66 -15.89
N HIS A 354 -12.08 -3.92 -16.08
CA HIS A 354 -12.96 -2.92 -16.69
C HIS A 354 -12.98 -1.62 -15.86
N PRO A 355 -13.12 -0.45 -16.52
CA PRO A 355 -13.24 0.81 -15.80
C PRO A 355 -14.43 0.76 -14.82
N PRO A 356 -14.31 1.36 -13.62
CA PRO A 356 -15.40 1.45 -12.66
C PRO A 356 -16.65 2.10 -13.27
N HIS A 357 -17.83 1.58 -12.92
CA HIS A 357 -19.10 2.07 -13.46
C HIS A 357 -19.34 3.56 -13.19
N ASP A 358 -18.98 4.04 -11.99
CA ASP A 358 -19.11 5.44 -11.62
C ASP A 358 -18.21 6.35 -12.49
N LEU A 359 -17.05 5.86 -12.88
CA LEU A 359 -16.14 6.58 -13.77
C LEU A 359 -16.71 6.68 -15.19
N ILE A 360 -17.31 5.60 -15.68
CA ILE A 360 -18.02 5.56 -16.97
C ILE A 360 -19.14 6.61 -16.98
N GLU A 361 -19.96 6.66 -15.93
CA GLU A 361 -21.02 7.66 -15.78
C GLU A 361 -20.46 9.10 -15.78
N LYS A 362 -19.37 9.36 -15.04
CA LYS A 362 -18.70 10.67 -15.04
C LYS A 362 -18.25 11.07 -16.45
N VAL A 363 -17.71 10.14 -17.23
CA VAL A 363 -17.32 10.41 -18.63
C VAL A 363 -18.54 10.75 -19.50
N VAL A 364 -19.64 10.00 -19.37
CA VAL A 364 -20.88 10.30 -20.11
C VAL A 364 -21.38 11.71 -19.80
N ASN A 365 -21.43 12.08 -18.53
CA ASN A 365 -21.84 13.41 -18.10
C ASN A 365 -20.91 14.52 -18.64
N LEU A 366 -19.60 14.25 -18.73
CA LEU A 366 -18.67 15.19 -19.38
C LEU A 366 -19.00 15.35 -20.87
N GLN A 367 -19.23 14.26 -21.60
CA GLN A 367 -19.60 14.35 -23.02
C GLN A 367 -20.86 15.17 -23.24
N GLU A 368 -21.88 15.01 -22.39
CA GLU A 368 -23.12 15.79 -22.47
C GLU A 368 -22.90 17.27 -22.17
N LYS A 369 -22.05 17.58 -21.18
CA LYS A 369 -21.71 18.97 -20.82
C LYS A 369 -20.97 19.72 -21.92
N TYR A 370 -20.16 19.02 -22.72
CA TYR A 370 -19.32 19.61 -23.78
C TYR A 370 -19.85 19.33 -25.20
N ARG A 371 -21.10 18.87 -25.33
CA ARG A 371 -21.88 18.93 -26.58
C ARG A 371 -22.32 20.36 -26.85
#